data_AF-A0A1Y1KKD8-F1
#
_entry.id   AF-A0A1Y1KKD8-F1
#
_cell.length_a   1.000
_cell.length_b   1.000
_cell.length_c   1.000
_cell.angle_alpha   90.00
_cell.angle_beta   90.00
_cell.angle_gamma   90.00
#
_symmetry.space_group_name_H-M   'P 1'
#
loop_
_entity.id
_entity.type
_entity.pdbx_description
1 polymer ?
#
loop_
_entity_poly.entity_id
_entity_poly.type
_entity_poly.pdbx_seq_one_letter_code
_entity_poly.pdbx_strand_id
1 'polypeptide(L)'
;MFASLKNKIREETGSDISKLTAKITSTAQRIESLRGRSQQGSTSSINSLVSSEGNRDETADGTKIDEDYKKRFNKLETEYAIKLEEKTKEWQGVLYEKDKKIQKLEKDQEDAFKQINSLRSVLKSSEEMQKRLVEHREDKEQIENFQTQEISKIKHLVLLREKELAEKSSLLKDTTQQLEKMRAEVTRLRKQEECLTDVQHDTGTEMKAVRKNLENTESQLDKSEDECSKLRLSVDSEHQANTSLRQLVAKLEKELGEEKSTCLNVQKTLSRVTSEKNAALLRNAEISQQMEIAKQECRRQDTEMTELVNKISALEGEMKIFKDKEAKSVEQDLKNTIIRLEEQVTEKNKTIKTLQLRLADIKKTLQQELRTPGSTNYHTDIQENNSAAVLMPSHTSTKQHSIRKDDDDINFKYLKHVLIKFLTSREYEAQHLIRAVSTLLKFSPEEEKLLHETLEWRMSWFAPKPRVANGQLATSIPPS
;
A
#
# COMPACT_ATOMS: atom_id res chain seq x y z
N MET A 1 57.32 -34.41 -55.75
CA MET A 1 58.71 -33.98 -55.44
C MET A 1 59.79 -34.91 -56.03
N PHE A 2 59.73 -36.24 -55.88
CA PHE A 2 60.77 -37.14 -56.45
C PHE A 2 61.04 -37.01 -57.96
N ALA A 3 60.05 -36.61 -58.77
CA ALA A 3 60.24 -36.44 -60.22
C ALA A 3 61.30 -35.38 -60.59
N SER A 4 61.34 -34.25 -59.88
CA SER A 4 62.30 -33.17 -60.16
C SER A 4 63.73 -33.60 -59.90
N LEU A 5 63.97 -34.40 -58.85
CA LEU A 5 65.30 -34.94 -58.53
C LEU A 5 65.80 -35.90 -59.64
N LYS A 6 64.89 -36.69 -60.22
CA LYS A 6 65.20 -37.60 -61.34
C LYS A 6 65.41 -36.88 -62.69
N ASN A 7 64.96 -35.62 -62.81
CA ASN A 7 65.37 -34.74 -63.91
C ASN A 7 66.74 -34.12 -63.64
N LYS A 8 66.97 -33.57 -62.43
CA LYS A 8 68.22 -32.90 -62.06
C LYS A 8 69.45 -33.82 -62.23
N ILE A 9 69.35 -35.08 -61.80
CA ILE A 9 70.44 -36.06 -61.98
C ILE A 9 70.69 -36.35 -63.46
N ARG A 10 69.64 -36.48 -64.30
CA ARG A 10 69.77 -36.71 -65.75
C ARG A 10 70.34 -35.51 -66.50
N GLU A 11 70.23 -34.32 -65.93
CA GLU A 11 70.73 -33.06 -66.45
C GLU A 11 72.21 -32.83 -66.09
N GLU A 12 72.68 -33.39 -64.95
CA GLU A 12 74.08 -33.30 -64.50
C GLU A 12 74.94 -34.50 -64.93
N THR A 13 74.41 -35.73 -64.99
CA THR A 13 75.12 -36.89 -65.56
C THR A 13 74.79 -37.04 -67.05
N GLY A 14 75.23 -36.07 -67.85
CA GLY A 14 74.91 -35.97 -69.28
C GLY A 14 75.20 -37.25 -70.07
N SER A 15 74.31 -37.57 -71.02
CA SER A 15 74.56 -38.63 -72.00
C SER A 15 75.81 -38.30 -72.80
N ASP A 16 76.83 -39.14 -72.72
CA ASP A 16 77.45 -39.79 -73.89
C ASP A 16 78.65 -40.68 -73.46
N ILE A 17 78.36 -41.96 -73.19
CA ILE A 17 79.39 -43.02 -73.12
C ILE A 17 79.08 -44.06 -74.21
N SER A 18 79.14 -43.61 -75.47
CA SER A 18 79.11 -44.45 -76.66
C SER A 18 79.62 -43.70 -77.88
N LYS A 19 80.58 -44.30 -78.61
CA LYS A 19 81.13 -43.88 -79.93
C LYS A 19 82.11 -42.68 -79.97
N LEU A 20 83.28 -42.84 -79.34
CA LEU A 20 84.57 -42.30 -79.82
C LEU A 20 85.69 -43.11 -79.14
N THR A 21 86.21 -44.23 -79.65
CA THR A 21 86.60 -44.69 -81.01
C THR A 21 88.06 -44.39 -81.38
N ALA A 22 88.94 -45.28 -80.91
CA ALA A 22 90.15 -45.81 -81.58
C ALA A 22 91.36 -44.90 -81.91
N LYS A 23 92.53 -45.55 -81.90
CA LYS A 23 93.92 -45.03 -81.97
C LYS A 23 94.35 -44.29 -80.69
N ILE A 24 95.56 -44.49 -80.15
CA ILE A 24 96.72 -45.25 -80.66
C ILE A 24 96.95 -46.53 -79.85
N THR A 25 97.52 -47.56 -80.49
CA THR A 25 97.60 -48.94 -79.99
C THR A 25 98.96 -49.29 -79.38
N SER A 26 98.95 -50.17 -78.37
CA SER A 26 99.97 -51.20 -78.04
C SER A 26 101.47 -50.95 -78.26
N THR A 27 102.26 -51.12 -77.19
CA THR A 27 103.53 -51.87 -77.25
C THR A 27 103.76 -52.69 -75.98
N ALA A 28 103.35 -53.95 -76.01
CA ALA A 28 103.86 -55.03 -75.16
C ALA A 28 103.87 -56.32 -76.00
N GLN A 29 104.81 -57.23 -75.72
CA GLN A 29 105.09 -58.49 -76.44
C GLN A 29 105.74 -58.40 -77.85
N ARG A 30 107.04 -58.75 -77.85
CA ARG A 30 107.62 -59.91 -78.56
C ARG A 30 107.38 -60.09 -80.08
N ILE A 31 108.36 -59.61 -80.86
CA ILE A 31 108.89 -60.19 -82.13
C ILE A 31 110.39 -59.79 -82.11
N GLU A 32 111.44 -60.61 -82.10
CA GLU A 32 111.69 -62.05 -82.36
C GLU A 32 111.62 -62.52 -83.83
N SER A 33 112.78 -62.91 -84.39
CA SER A 33 113.02 -63.43 -85.76
C SER A 33 113.16 -62.39 -86.88
N LEU A 34 114.01 -62.55 -87.92
CA LEU A 34 115.11 -63.51 -88.18
C LEU A 34 116.01 -63.01 -89.35
N ARG A 35 117.12 -63.72 -89.62
CA ARG A 35 117.95 -63.72 -90.85
C ARG A 35 118.93 -62.54 -91.06
N GLY A 36 120.24 -62.74 -91.30
CA GLY A 36 121.06 -63.95 -91.08
C GLY A 36 122.26 -64.15 -92.04
N ARG A 37 123.47 -64.26 -91.46
CA ARG A 37 124.71 -64.93 -91.95
C ARG A 37 125.78 -64.74 -90.85
N SER A 38 126.47 -65.72 -90.26
CA SER A 38 126.68 -67.17 -90.49
C SER A 38 127.61 -67.57 -91.65
N GLN A 39 128.89 -67.79 -91.31
CA GLN A 39 129.73 -69.01 -91.49
C GLN A 39 130.81 -68.97 -90.37
N GLN A 40 131.17 -70.06 -89.65
CA GLN A 40 132.03 -71.22 -89.98
C GLN A 40 133.48 -70.80 -90.36
N GLY A 41 134.59 -71.41 -89.88
CA GLY A 41 134.84 -72.51 -88.91
C GLY A 41 135.99 -72.12 -87.92
N SER A 42 136.50 -72.93 -86.99
CA SER A 42 136.90 -74.37 -87.03
C SER A 42 138.03 -74.64 -88.04
N THR A 43 139.13 -75.35 -87.76
CA THR A 43 139.70 -75.99 -86.53
C THR A 43 141.16 -76.41 -86.83
N SER A 44 141.91 -76.94 -85.84
CA SER A 44 143.21 -77.67 -85.96
C SER A 44 144.42 -76.88 -86.53
N SER A 45 145.60 -76.79 -85.90
CA SER A 45 146.45 -77.79 -85.22
C SER A 45 147.11 -78.80 -86.16
N ILE A 46 148.45 -78.81 -86.22
CA ILE A 46 149.32 -80.00 -86.22
C ILE A 46 150.79 -79.58 -86.02
N ASN A 47 151.58 -80.56 -85.60
CA ASN A 47 153.03 -80.60 -85.29
C ASN A 47 153.92 -80.23 -86.52
N SER A 48 155.26 -80.29 -86.53
CA SER A 48 156.22 -81.06 -85.71
C SER A 48 157.68 -80.60 -85.89
N LEU A 49 158.54 -80.91 -84.90
CA LEU A 49 159.99 -81.27 -85.00
C LEU A 49 160.94 -80.27 -85.70
N VAL A 50 162.04 -79.80 -85.09
CA VAL A 50 163.22 -80.49 -84.51
C VAL A 50 164.13 -81.15 -85.56
N SER A 51 165.29 -80.50 -85.78
CA SER A 51 166.58 -81.03 -86.26
C SER A 51 167.63 -79.93 -85.93
N SER A 52 168.84 -80.14 -85.42
CA SER A 52 169.78 -81.30 -85.43
C SER A 52 170.29 -81.61 -86.83
N GLU A 53 171.58 -81.56 -87.19
CA GLU A 53 172.84 -81.20 -86.50
C GLU A 53 173.52 -80.07 -87.32
N GLY A 54 174.74 -79.54 -87.07
CA GLY A 54 175.83 -79.79 -86.12
C GLY A 54 177.14 -79.25 -86.72
N ASN A 55 178.22 -79.18 -85.93
CA ASN A 55 179.54 -78.81 -86.46
C ASN A 55 180.06 -79.87 -87.44
N ARG A 56 180.92 -79.49 -88.39
CA ARG A 56 182.39 -79.72 -88.28
C ARG A 56 183.16 -79.30 -89.54
N ASP A 57 184.34 -78.74 -89.28
CA ASP A 57 185.57 -78.79 -90.09
C ASP A 57 185.50 -78.19 -91.52
N GLU A 58 186.60 -77.88 -92.20
CA GLU A 58 188.00 -78.21 -91.91
C GLU A 58 188.97 -77.03 -92.13
N THR A 59 190.27 -77.32 -92.07
CA THR A 59 191.37 -76.36 -91.95
C THR A 59 192.00 -75.95 -93.29
N ALA A 60 192.86 -74.92 -93.20
CA ALA A 60 194.06 -74.69 -94.02
C ALA A 60 193.98 -73.88 -95.34
N ASP A 61 194.84 -72.85 -95.35
CA ASP A 61 195.54 -72.22 -96.48
C ASP A 61 194.73 -71.43 -97.55
N GLY A 62 195.41 -70.53 -98.28
CA GLY A 62 194.83 -69.80 -99.42
C GLY A 62 194.72 -68.26 -99.32
N THR A 63 195.80 -67.57 -98.89
CA THR A 63 196.16 -66.16 -99.21
C THR A 63 195.08 -65.10 -99.57
N LYS A 64 195.06 -63.99 -98.79
CA LYS A 64 194.77 -62.57 -99.15
C LYS A 64 193.75 -62.33 -100.29
N ILE A 65 192.65 -61.60 -100.08
CA ILE A 65 192.57 -60.22 -99.56
C ILE A 65 191.30 -60.04 -98.71
N ASP A 66 191.41 -59.54 -97.48
CA ASP A 66 190.33 -59.45 -96.48
C ASP A 66 190.37 -58.12 -95.71
N GLU A 67 189.25 -57.39 -95.65
CA GLU A 67 188.82 -56.53 -94.52
C GLU A 67 187.49 -55.76 -94.81
N ASP A 68 187.33 -55.23 -96.03
CA ASP A 68 186.29 -54.19 -96.31
C ASP A 68 184.84 -54.68 -96.24
N TYR A 69 184.56 -55.91 -96.70
CA TYR A 69 183.20 -56.46 -96.68
C TYR A 69 182.67 -56.67 -95.26
N LYS A 70 183.55 -57.08 -94.33
CA LYS A 70 183.21 -57.34 -92.93
C LYS A 70 182.83 -56.06 -92.19
N LYS A 71 183.55 -54.96 -92.48
CA LYS A 71 183.21 -53.60 -91.98
C LYS A 71 181.84 -53.12 -92.48
N ARG A 72 181.48 -53.42 -93.75
CA ARG A 72 180.15 -53.08 -94.29
C ARG A 72 179.01 -53.85 -93.61
N PHE A 73 179.18 -55.15 -93.37
CA PHE A 73 178.14 -55.96 -92.73
C PHE A 73 177.84 -55.49 -91.31
N ASN A 74 178.87 -55.38 -90.45
CA ASN A 74 178.70 -54.91 -89.06
C ASN A 74 178.11 -53.49 -89.00
N LYS A 75 178.42 -52.63 -89.98
CA LYS A 75 177.82 -51.29 -90.05
C LYS A 75 176.33 -51.35 -90.39
N LEU A 76 175.93 -52.22 -91.32
CA LEU A 76 174.52 -52.41 -91.65
C LEU A 76 173.73 -53.01 -90.47
N GLU A 77 174.31 -53.99 -89.78
CA GLU A 77 173.73 -54.61 -88.58
C GLU A 77 173.57 -53.61 -87.43
N THR A 78 174.58 -52.78 -87.16
CA THR A 78 174.47 -51.70 -86.15
C THR A 78 173.47 -50.61 -86.57
N GLU A 79 173.37 -50.25 -87.86
CA GLU A 79 172.31 -49.36 -88.35
C GLU A 79 170.90 -49.96 -88.21
N TYR A 80 170.72 -51.29 -88.38
CA TYR A 80 169.44 -51.95 -88.12
C TYR A 80 169.12 -52.04 -86.62
N ALA A 81 170.11 -52.33 -85.77
CA ALA A 81 169.94 -52.33 -84.32
C ALA A 81 169.55 -50.93 -83.81
N ILE A 82 170.20 -49.87 -84.30
CA ILE A 82 169.85 -48.48 -83.99
C ILE A 82 168.43 -48.16 -84.45
N LYS A 83 168.02 -48.53 -85.67
CA LYS A 83 166.63 -48.31 -86.15
C LYS A 83 165.59 -49.09 -85.33
N LEU A 84 165.93 -50.27 -84.83
CA LEU A 84 165.06 -51.07 -83.96
C LEU A 84 164.95 -50.47 -82.55
N GLU A 85 166.06 -49.95 -82.01
CA GLU A 85 166.15 -49.21 -80.75
C GLU A 85 165.36 -47.88 -80.83
N GLU A 86 165.53 -47.10 -81.91
CA GLU A 86 164.77 -45.89 -82.21
C GLU A 86 163.28 -46.18 -82.32
N LYS A 87 162.88 -47.20 -83.09
CA LYS A 87 161.47 -47.62 -83.18
C LYS A 87 160.94 -48.09 -81.83
N THR A 88 161.73 -48.81 -81.03
CA THR A 88 161.33 -49.23 -79.67
C THR A 88 161.09 -48.01 -78.78
N LYS A 89 161.94 -46.99 -78.85
CA LYS A 89 161.73 -45.70 -78.15
C LYS A 89 160.51 -44.94 -78.66
N GLU A 90 160.25 -44.92 -79.97
CA GLU A 90 159.01 -44.34 -80.53
C GLU A 90 157.76 -45.06 -80.00
N TRP A 91 157.73 -46.40 -80.05
CA TRP A 91 156.61 -47.20 -79.55
C TRP A 91 156.41 -47.01 -78.02
N GLN A 92 157.50 -46.93 -77.24
CA GLN A 92 157.44 -46.59 -75.82
C GLN A 92 156.90 -45.18 -75.57
N GLY A 93 157.29 -44.19 -76.37
CA GLY A 93 156.76 -42.82 -76.30
C GLY A 93 155.25 -42.78 -76.61
N VAL A 94 154.83 -43.44 -77.68
CA VAL A 94 153.41 -43.54 -78.08
C VAL A 94 152.58 -44.32 -77.05
N LEU A 95 153.14 -45.34 -76.40
CA LEU A 95 152.50 -46.03 -75.28
C LEU A 95 152.36 -45.10 -74.07
N TYR A 96 153.43 -44.43 -73.65
CA TYR A 96 153.40 -43.47 -72.54
C TYR A 96 152.40 -42.33 -72.77
N GLU A 97 152.30 -41.79 -74.00
CA GLU A 97 151.28 -40.80 -74.36
C GLU A 97 149.85 -41.37 -74.32
N LYS A 98 149.65 -42.62 -74.76
CA LYS A 98 148.35 -43.30 -74.68
C LYS A 98 147.96 -43.58 -73.24
N ASP A 99 148.86 -44.09 -72.40
CA ASP A 99 148.60 -44.38 -70.98
C ASP A 99 148.28 -43.09 -70.22
N LYS A 100 149.05 -42.02 -70.47
CA LYS A 100 148.77 -40.68 -69.94
C LYS A 100 147.43 -40.10 -70.42
N LYS A 101 147.00 -40.43 -71.65
CA LYS A 101 145.68 -40.08 -72.18
C LYS A 101 144.56 -40.93 -71.57
N ILE A 102 144.81 -42.21 -71.31
CA ILE A 102 143.89 -43.13 -70.61
C ILE A 102 143.69 -42.64 -69.17
N GLN A 103 144.75 -42.44 -68.39
CA GLN A 103 144.67 -41.90 -67.02
C GLN A 103 143.90 -40.58 -66.94
N LYS A 104 144.06 -39.70 -67.94
CA LYS A 104 143.25 -38.49 -68.02
C LYS A 104 141.77 -38.79 -68.28
N LEU A 105 141.45 -39.68 -69.23
CA LEU A 105 140.07 -40.06 -69.52
C LEU A 105 139.41 -40.79 -68.34
N GLU A 106 140.14 -41.64 -67.61
CA GLU A 106 139.68 -42.32 -66.39
C GLU A 106 139.36 -41.31 -65.29
N LYS A 107 140.21 -40.30 -65.09
CA LYS A 107 139.92 -39.21 -64.15
C LYS A 107 138.74 -38.34 -64.61
N ASP A 108 138.70 -37.94 -65.87
CA ASP A 108 137.61 -37.15 -66.45
C ASP A 108 136.26 -37.93 -66.31
N GLN A 109 136.30 -39.27 -66.42
CA GLN A 109 135.16 -40.17 -66.18
C GLN A 109 134.80 -40.29 -64.68
N GLU A 110 135.77 -40.41 -63.78
CA GLU A 110 135.54 -40.48 -62.33
C GLU A 110 134.91 -39.18 -61.81
N ASP A 111 135.41 -38.03 -62.25
CA ASP A 111 134.89 -36.72 -61.87
C ASP A 111 133.51 -36.46 -62.50
N ALA A 112 133.24 -36.95 -63.72
CA ALA A 112 131.89 -36.96 -64.29
C ALA A 112 130.93 -37.88 -63.50
N PHE A 113 131.39 -39.04 -63.02
CA PHE A 113 130.57 -39.95 -62.21
C PHE A 113 130.24 -39.35 -60.84
N LYS A 114 131.19 -38.62 -60.21
CA LYS A 114 130.92 -37.82 -58.99
C LYS A 114 129.84 -36.76 -59.25
N GLN A 115 129.90 -36.05 -60.37
CA GLN A 115 128.89 -35.05 -60.76
C GLN A 115 127.52 -35.67 -61.02
N ILE A 116 127.45 -36.83 -61.69
CA ILE A 116 126.18 -37.55 -61.91
C ILE A 116 125.56 -37.96 -60.57
N ASN A 117 126.36 -38.44 -59.61
CA ASN A 117 125.87 -38.83 -58.29
C ASN A 117 125.45 -37.63 -57.42
N SER A 118 126.14 -36.50 -57.48
CA SER A 118 125.72 -35.28 -56.76
C SER A 118 124.43 -34.70 -57.37
N LEU A 119 124.32 -34.62 -58.69
CA LEU A 119 123.10 -34.20 -59.40
C LEU A 119 121.92 -35.14 -59.11
N ARG A 120 122.13 -36.46 -59.08
CA ARG A 120 121.10 -37.43 -58.68
C ARG A 120 120.64 -37.25 -57.23
N SER A 121 121.56 -36.92 -56.32
CA SER A 121 121.21 -36.62 -54.92
C SER A 121 120.39 -35.35 -54.80
N VAL A 122 120.77 -34.28 -55.51
CA VAL A 122 120.03 -33.01 -55.56
C VAL A 122 118.64 -33.20 -56.20
N LEU A 123 118.54 -33.95 -57.30
CA LEU A 123 117.26 -34.27 -57.94
C LEU A 123 116.32 -35.00 -56.98
N LYS A 124 116.79 -36.05 -56.30
CA LYS A 124 115.99 -36.79 -55.30
C LYS A 124 115.53 -35.89 -54.14
N SER A 125 116.39 -34.99 -53.68
CA SER A 125 116.04 -33.99 -52.66
C SER A 125 114.96 -33.01 -53.16
N SER A 126 115.04 -32.59 -54.42
CA SER A 126 114.02 -31.75 -55.08
C SER A 126 112.69 -32.48 -55.27
N GLU A 127 112.71 -33.76 -55.65
CA GLU A 127 111.52 -34.62 -55.77
C GLU A 127 110.84 -34.81 -54.42
N GLU A 128 111.61 -35.07 -53.36
CA GLU A 128 111.10 -35.16 -51.98
C GLU A 128 110.52 -33.82 -51.48
N MET A 129 111.16 -32.69 -51.80
CA MET A 129 110.64 -31.37 -51.47
C MET A 129 109.33 -31.08 -52.23
N GLN A 130 109.27 -31.39 -53.52
CA GLN A 130 108.07 -31.22 -54.34
C GLN A 130 106.91 -32.09 -53.85
N LYS A 131 107.18 -33.33 -53.40
CA LYS A 131 106.17 -34.18 -52.77
C LYS A 131 105.59 -33.54 -51.50
N ARG A 132 106.43 -33.03 -50.60
CA ARG A 132 106.00 -32.32 -49.38
C ARG A 132 105.20 -31.04 -49.70
N LEU A 133 105.52 -30.34 -50.78
CA LEU A 133 104.77 -29.16 -51.22
C LEU A 133 103.37 -29.51 -51.78
N VAL A 134 103.21 -30.69 -52.40
CA VAL A 134 101.90 -31.21 -52.81
C VAL A 134 101.09 -31.63 -51.58
N GLU A 135 101.68 -32.39 -50.66
CA GLU A 135 101.05 -32.81 -49.41
C GLU A 135 100.57 -31.61 -48.58
N HIS A 136 101.42 -30.60 -48.37
CA HIS A 136 101.02 -29.35 -47.69
C HIS A 136 99.94 -28.56 -48.43
N ARG A 137 99.81 -28.69 -49.76
CA ARG A 137 98.73 -28.07 -50.51
C ARG A 137 97.42 -28.82 -50.31
N GLU A 138 97.45 -30.16 -50.34
CA GLU A 138 96.28 -31.02 -50.11
C GLU A 138 95.76 -30.89 -48.67
N ASP A 139 96.65 -30.86 -47.67
CA ASP A 139 96.32 -30.57 -46.27
C ASP A 139 95.66 -29.19 -46.12
N LYS A 140 96.24 -28.17 -46.77
CA LYS A 140 95.70 -26.81 -46.74
C LYS A 140 94.29 -26.76 -47.36
N GLU A 141 94.09 -27.39 -48.52
CA GLU A 141 92.80 -27.41 -49.22
C GLU A 141 91.73 -28.15 -48.39
N GLN A 142 92.09 -29.23 -47.70
CA GLN A 142 91.21 -29.88 -46.73
C GLN A 142 90.82 -28.94 -45.58
N ILE A 143 91.78 -28.22 -44.99
CA ILE A 143 91.52 -27.26 -43.92
C ILE A 143 90.61 -26.11 -44.39
N GLU A 144 90.86 -25.52 -45.57
CA GLU A 144 90.02 -24.46 -46.14
C GLU A 144 88.59 -24.97 -46.45
N ASN A 145 88.43 -26.22 -46.88
CA ASN A 145 87.12 -26.86 -47.08
C ASN A 145 86.37 -27.07 -45.74
N PHE A 146 87.03 -27.59 -44.70
CA PHE A 146 86.42 -27.73 -43.37
C PHE A 146 86.03 -26.36 -42.78
N GLN A 147 86.90 -25.36 -42.87
CA GLN A 147 86.60 -23.99 -42.43
C GLN A 147 85.40 -23.41 -43.17
N THR A 148 85.32 -23.59 -44.50
CA THR A 148 84.17 -23.14 -45.31
C THR A 148 82.87 -23.84 -44.89
N GLN A 149 82.92 -25.13 -44.54
CA GLN A 149 81.77 -25.87 -44.05
C GLN A 149 81.30 -25.38 -42.67
N GLU A 150 82.22 -25.18 -41.72
CA GLU A 150 81.90 -24.66 -40.38
C GLU A 150 81.40 -23.22 -40.41
N ILE A 151 82.02 -22.33 -41.21
CA ILE A 151 81.53 -20.97 -41.44
C ILE A 151 80.09 -21.00 -41.99
N SER A 152 79.78 -21.94 -42.89
CA SER A 152 78.43 -22.10 -43.44
C SER A 152 77.42 -22.58 -42.38
N LYS A 153 77.80 -23.52 -41.51
CA LYS A 153 76.98 -23.97 -40.36
C LYS A 153 76.72 -22.83 -39.38
N ILE A 154 77.78 -22.10 -38.99
CA ILE A 154 77.70 -20.95 -38.08
C ILE A 154 76.80 -19.87 -38.66
N LYS A 155 76.97 -19.52 -39.95
CA LYS A 155 76.13 -18.51 -40.64
C LYS A 155 74.65 -18.91 -40.67
N HIS A 156 74.34 -20.20 -40.87
CA HIS A 156 72.96 -20.69 -40.81
C HIS A 156 72.38 -20.58 -39.38
N LEU A 157 73.15 -20.96 -38.36
CA LEU A 157 72.73 -20.85 -36.96
C LEU A 157 72.52 -19.38 -36.53
N VAL A 158 73.40 -18.47 -36.95
CA VAL A 158 73.23 -17.01 -36.69
C VAL A 158 71.95 -16.50 -37.33
N LEU A 159 71.69 -16.79 -38.61
CA LEU A 159 70.48 -16.35 -39.31
C LEU A 159 69.19 -16.91 -38.68
N LEU A 160 69.21 -18.15 -38.18
CA LEU A 160 68.09 -18.70 -37.41
C LEU A 160 67.86 -17.93 -36.10
N ARG A 161 68.93 -17.56 -35.38
CA ARG A 161 68.83 -16.79 -34.13
C ARG A 161 68.44 -15.32 -34.35
N GLU A 162 68.86 -14.71 -35.45
CA GLU A 162 68.38 -13.39 -35.89
C GLU A 162 66.87 -13.43 -36.16
N LYS A 163 66.38 -14.46 -36.86
CA LYS A 163 64.94 -14.67 -37.11
C LYS A 163 64.16 -14.89 -35.82
N GLU A 164 64.63 -15.78 -34.93
CA GLU A 164 64.03 -15.99 -33.61
C GLU A 164 63.97 -14.68 -32.79
N LEU A 165 65.02 -13.86 -32.85
CA LEU A 165 65.12 -12.60 -32.11
C LEU A 165 64.15 -11.56 -32.67
N ALA A 166 64.01 -11.46 -34.00
CA ALA A 166 63.03 -10.61 -34.65
C ALA A 166 61.58 -11.01 -34.30
N GLU A 167 61.27 -12.31 -34.31
CA GLU A 167 59.96 -12.84 -33.91
C GLU A 167 59.63 -12.54 -32.44
N LYS A 168 60.60 -12.78 -31.53
CA LYS A 168 60.48 -12.44 -30.10
C LYS A 168 60.35 -10.94 -29.88
N SER A 169 61.05 -10.11 -30.66
CA SER A 169 60.96 -8.65 -30.61
C SER A 169 59.57 -8.14 -31.04
N SER A 170 58.98 -8.70 -32.10
CA SER A 170 57.61 -8.37 -32.50
C SER A 170 56.60 -8.77 -31.42
N LEU A 171 56.68 -10.01 -30.90
CA LEU A 171 55.78 -10.47 -29.85
C LEU A 171 55.90 -9.64 -28.56
N LEU A 172 57.11 -9.22 -28.19
CA LEU A 172 57.34 -8.31 -27.06
C LEU A 172 56.71 -6.93 -27.30
N LYS A 173 56.82 -6.39 -28.53
CA LYS A 173 56.19 -5.12 -28.92
C LYS A 173 54.66 -5.20 -28.87
N ASP A 174 54.08 -6.31 -29.32
CA ASP A 174 52.63 -6.50 -29.37
C ASP A 174 52.02 -6.74 -27.97
N THR A 175 52.69 -7.54 -27.13
CA THR A 175 52.31 -7.72 -25.72
C THR A 175 52.49 -6.44 -24.91
N THR A 176 53.53 -5.64 -25.17
CA THR A 176 53.69 -4.31 -24.53
C THR A 176 52.54 -3.37 -24.91
N GLN A 177 52.10 -3.35 -26.17
CA GLN A 177 50.93 -2.57 -26.59
C GLN A 177 49.63 -3.05 -25.94
N GLN A 178 49.45 -4.35 -25.73
CA GLN A 178 48.30 -4.89 -25.01
C GLN A 178 48.31 -4.48 -23.53
N LEU A 179 49.48 -4.57 -22.86
CA LEU A 179 49.64 -4.10 -21.48
C LEU A 179 49.32 -2.62 -21.34
N GLU A 180 49.75 -1.77 -22.28
CA GLU A 180 49.47 -0.34 -22.21
C GLU A 180 47.99 0.00 -22.46
N LYS A 181 47.31 -0.73 -23.35
CA LYS A 181 45.84 -0.65 -23.50
C LYS A 181 45.12 -1.05 -22.20
N MET A 182 45.55 -2.12 -21.54
CA MET A 182 44.98 -2.56 -20.26
C MET A 182 45.26 -1.56 -19.13
N ARG A 183 46.44 -0.93 -19.09
CA ARG A 183 46.76 0.16 -18.14
C ARG A 183 45.88 1.39 -18.34
N ALA A 184 45.67 1.80 -19.59
CA ALA A 184 44.78 2.90 -19.93
C ALA A 184 43.33 2.60 -19.48
N GLU A 185 42.84 1.38 -19.73
CA GLU A 185 41.49 0.97 -19.31
C GLU A 185 41.35 0.85 -17.79
N VAL A 186 42.33 0.30 -17.07
CA VAL A 186 42.35 0.32 -15.59
C VAL A 186 42.35 1.75 -15.04
N THR A 187 43.06 2.67 -15.71
CA THR A 187 43.07 4.10 -15.33
C THR A 187 41.73 4.78 -15.62
N ARG A 188 41.05 4.40 -16.71
CA ARG A 188 39.68 4.85 -17.03
C ARG A 188 38.66 4.34 -16.02
N LEU A 189 38.74 3.06 -15.66
CA LEU A 189 37.85 2.41 -14.69
C LEU A 189 38.01 3.02 -13.28
N ARG A 190 39.23 3.31 -12.83
CA ARG A 190 39.46 3.99 -11.54
C ARG A 190 38.80 5.37 -11.45
N LYS A 191 38.85 6.16 -12.52
CA LYS A 191 38.15 7.46 -12.58
C LYS A 191 36.62 7.32 -12.58
N GLN A 192 36.12 6.20 -13.12
CA GLN A 192 34.70 5.87 -13.08
C GLN A 192 34.28 5.40 -11.67
N GLU A 193 35.14 4.65 -10.96
CA GLU A 193 34.96 4.23 -9.57
C GLU A 193 34.99 5.43 -8.59
N GLU A 194 35.91 6.38 -8.80
CA GLU A 194 36.01 7.67 -8.09
C GLU A 194 34.71 8.48 -8.24
N CYS A 195 34.27 8.74 -9.48
CA CYS A 195 33.02 9.45 -9.76
C CYS A 195 31.77 8.74 -9.23
N LEU A 196 31.74 7.40 -9.24
CA LEU A 196 30.66 6.62 -8.61
C LEU A 196 30.68 6.73 -7.07
N THR A 197 31.86 6.89 -6.47
CA THR A 197 32.01 7.10 -5.02
C THR A 197 31.51 8.49 -4.61
N ASP A 198 31.80 9.52 -5.41
CA ASP A 198 31.26 10.88 -5.20
C ASP A 198 29.73 10.88 -5.29
N VAL A 199 29.15 10.28 -6.33
CA VAL A 199 27.69 10.15 -6.48
C VAL A 199 27.05 9.34 -5.35
N GLN A 200 27.72 8.31 -4.83
CA GLN A 200 27.28 7.58 -3.63
C GLN A 200 27.37 8.44 -2.35
N HIS A 201 28.34 9.35 -2.25
CA HIS A 201 28.40 10.31 -1.15
C HIS A 201 27.24 11.30 -1.23
N ASP A 202 27.06 11.96 -2.37
CA ASP A 202 26.04 12.99 -2.59
C ASP A 202 24.64 12.44 -2.34
N THR A 203 24.26 11.35 -3.03
CA THR A 203 22.97 10.67 -2.80
C THR A 203 22.83 10.16 -1.36
N GLY A 204 23.95 9.77 -0.72
CA GLY A 204 24.00 9.42 0.69
C GLY A 204 23.78 10.60 1.65
N THR A 205 24.07 11.84 1.24
CA THR A 205 23.72 13.06 1.99
C THR A 205 22.27 13.49 1.74
N GLU A 206 21.79 13.43 0.49
CA GLU A 206 20.39 13.70 0.14
C GLU A 206 19.45 12.75 0.88
N MET A 207 19.74 11.44 0.90
CA MET A 207 18.95 10.45 1.64
C MET A 207 18.93 10.69 3.16
N LYS A 208 19.97 11.30 3.74
CA LYS A 208 19.98 11.72 5.15
C LYS A 208 19.11 12.97 5.37
N ALA A 209 19.16 13.94 4.45
CA ALA A 209 18.32 15.14 4.50
C ALA A 209 16.84 14.79 4.33
N VAL A 210 16.49 13.96 3.35
CA VAL A 210 15.12 13.45 3.13
C VAL A 210 14.62 12.68 4.35
N ARG A 211 15.43 11.77 4.92
CA ARG A 211 15.06 11.04 6.15
C ARG A 211 14.76 11.98 7.31
N LYS A 212 15.61 12.98 7.56
CA LYS A 212 15.39 13.96 8.64
C LYS A 212 14.16 14.84 8.39
N ASN A 213 13.88 15.18 7.14
CA ASN A 213 12.67 15.94 6.78
C ASN A 213 11.41 15.09 6.99
N LEU A 214 11.44 13.80 6.63
CA LEU A 214 10.35 12.86 6.91
C LEU A 214 10.09 12.74 8.42
N GLU A 215 11.13 12.49 9.22
CA GLU A 215 11.06 12.42 10.69
C GLU A 215 10.49 13.70 11.32
N ASN A 216 10.87 14.88 10.80
CA ASN A 216 10.28 16.16 11.20
C ASN A 216 8.79 16.26 10.84
N THR A 217 8.38 15.79 9.65
CA THR A 217 6.98 15.81 9.20
C THR A 217 6.12 14.81 9.97
N GLU A 218 6.63 13.60 10.24
CA GLU A 218 6.00 12.59 11.09
C GLU A 218 5.77 13.16 12.51
N SER A 219 6.79 13.83 13.08
CA SER A 219 6.66 14.49 14.38
C SER A 219 5.71 15.72 14.38
N GLN A 220 5.43 16.34 13.23
CA GLN A 220 4.40 17.38 13.11
C GLN A 220 3.00 16.76 12.97
N LEU A 221 2.88 15.67 12.21
CA LEU A 221 1.64 14.93 12.02
C LEU A 221 1.14 14.38 13.37
N ASP A 222 2.00 13.71 14.13
CA ASP A 222 1.74 13.19 15.48
C ASP A 222 1.17 14.27 16.42
N LYS A 223 1.80 15.44 16.49
CA LYS A 223 1.28 16.59 17.27
C LYS A 223 -0.09 17.07 16.79
N SER A 224 -0.31 17.11 15.48
CA SER A 224 -1.59 17.55 14.90
C SER A 224 -2.73 16.54 15.13
N GLU A 225 -2.42 15.24 15.15
CA GLU A 225 -3.36 14.17 15.49
C GLU A 225 -3.70 14.22 16.99
N ASP A 226 -2.70 14.45 17.83
CA ASP A 226 -2.85 14.63 19.29
C ASP A 226 -3.66 15.90 19.63
N GLU A 227 -3.51 16.99 18.86
CA GLU A 227 -4.39 18.18 18.92
C GLU A 227 -5.82 17.88 18.42
N CYS A 228 -5.98 17.17 17.31
CA CYS A 228 -7.31 16.77 16.82
C CYS A 228 -8.05 15.86 17.81
N SER A 229 -7.32 14.97 18.50
CA SER A 229 -7.84 14.10 19.56
C SER A 229 -8.38 14.91 20.75
N LYS A 230 -7.60 15.90 21.23
CA LYS A 230 -8.01 16.82 22.31
C LYS A 230 -9.23 17.66 21.91
N LEU A 231 -9.25 18.17 20.68
CA LEU A 231 -10.39 18.93 20.16
C LEU A 231 -11.66 18.07 20.03
N ARG A 232 -11.56 16.82 19.57
CA ARG A 232 -12.69 15.87 19.56
C ARG A 232 -13.26 15.66 20.96
N LEU A 233 -12.41 15.31 21.94
CA LEU A 233 -12.84 15.11 23.33
C LEU A 233 -13.54 16.35 23.92
N SER A 234 -13.05 17.55 23.59
CA SER A 234 -13.69 18.80 23.96
C SER A 234 -15.09 18.95 23.33
N VAL A 235 -15.22 18.73 22.01
CA VAL A 235 -16.50 18.79 21.28
C VAL A 235 -17.52 17.76 21.77
N ASP A 236 -17.07 16.55 22.12
CA ASP A 236 -17.92 15.49 22.67
C ASP A 236 -18.44 15.88 24.07
N SER A 237 -17.58 16.48 24.92
CA SER A 237 -17.98 16.97 26.24
C SER A 237 -18.98 18.14 26.15
N GLU A 238 -18.78 19.07 25.21
CA GLU A 238 -19.71 20.16 24.91
C GLU A 238 -21.04 19.63 24.34
N HIS A 239 -21.03 18.56 23.55
CA HIS A 239 -22.26 17.87 23.11
C HIS A 239 -23.01 17.24 24.28
N GLN A 240 -22.31 16.63 25.24
CA GLN A 240 -22.92 16.06 26.44
C GLN A 240 -23.52 17.15 27.34
N ALA A 241 -22.82 18.28 27.51
CA ALA A 241 -23.32 19.46 28.23
C ALA A 241 -24.56 20.07 27.55
N ASN A 242 -24.50 20.30 26.23
CA ASN A 242 -25.63 20.81 25.44
C ASN A 242 -26.84 19.86 25.48
N THR A 243 -26.62 18.54 25.45
CA THR A 243 -27.69 17.55 25.56
C THR A 243 -28.37 17.62 26.94
N SER A 244 -27.58 17.75 28.00
CA SER A 244 -28.06 17.89 29.38
C SER A 244 -28.85 19.20 29.58
N LEU A 245 -28.36 20.31 29.01
CA LEU A 245 -29.07 21.60 29.01
C LEU A 245 -30.39 21.54 28.23
N ARG A 246 -30.43 20.88 27.06
CA ARG A 246 -31.67 20.67 26.29
C ARG A 246 -32.71 19.85 27.07
N GLN A 247 -32.29 18.82 27.81
CA GLN A 247 -33.17 18.05 28.69
C GLN A 247 -33.73 18.92 29.84
N LEU A 248 -32.90 19.77 30.44
CA LEU A 248 -33.33 20.69 31.49
C LEU A 248 -34.32 21.75 30.96
N VAL A 249 -34.06 22.32 29.77
CA VAL A 249 -34.98 23.26 29.11
C VAL A 249 -36.33 22.58 28.85
N ALA A 250 -36.36 21.39 28.25
CA ALA A 250 -37.61 20.67 28.00
C ALA A 250 -38.39 20.35 29.29
N LYS A 251 -37.70 20.08 30.40
CA LYS A 251 -38.32 19.91 31.73
C LYS A 251 -38.94 21.22 32.25
N LEU A 252 -38.21 22.34 32.15
CA LEU A 252 -38.69 23.66 32.56
C LEU A 252 -39.84 24.16 31.69
N GLU A 253 -39.83 23.88 30.38
CA GLU A 253 -40.94 24.17 29.46
C GLU A 253 -42.21 23.38 29.82
N LYS A 254 -42.05 22.09 30.19
CA LYS A 254 -43.15 21.27 30.71
C LYS A 254 -43.71 21.82 32.02
N GLU A 255 -42.85 22.13 33.00
CA GLU A 255 -43.25 22.67 34.31
C GLU A 255 -43.94 24.04 34.16
N LEU A 256 -43.45 24.90 33.27
CA LEU A 256 -44.09 26.17 32.91
C LEU A 256 -45.44 25.98 32.18
N GLY A 257 -45.59 24.92 31.38
CA GLY A 257 -46.86 24.56 30.75
C GLY A 257 -47.89 24.06 31.77
N GLU A 258 -47.46 23.24 32.72
CA GLU A 258 -48.29 22.76 33.83
C GLU A 258 -48.73 23.91 34.74
N GLU A 259 -47.82 24.84 35.10
CA GLU A 259 -48.16 26.00 35.94
C GLU A 259 -49.03 27.05 35.21
N LYS A 260 -48.93 27.18 33.89
CA LYS A 260 -49.90 27.96 33.11
C LYS A 260 -51.31 27.34 33.16
N SER A 261 -51.39 26.01 33.22
CA SER A 261 -52.66 25.29 33.32
C SER A 261 -53.29 25.39 34.71
N THR A 262 -52.50 25.25 35.79
CA THR A 262 -52.96 25.48 37.17
C THR A 262 -53.45 26.92 37.34
N CYS A 263 -52.67 27.91 36.91
CA CYS A 263 -53.02 29.33 36.96
C CYS A 263 -54.34 29.62 36.21
N LEU A 264 -54.52 29.10 34.99
CA LEU A 264 -55.77 29.24 34.24
C LEU A 264 -56.97 28.61 34.96
N ASN A 265 -56.80 27.48 35.63
CA ASN A 265 -57.87 26.80 36.37
C ASN A 265 -58.20 27.51 37.70
N VAL A 266 -57.20 28.09 38.37
CA VAL A 266 -57.40 29.01 39.51
C VAL A 266 -58.15 30.26 39.06
N GLN A 267 -57.78 30.85 37.92
CA GLN A 267 -58.47 32.02 37.35
C GLN A 267 -59.94 31.72 37.03
N LYS A 268 -60.24 30.62 36.34
CA LYS A 268 -61.63 30.16 36.10
C LYS A 268 -62.41 29.98 37.40
N THR A 269 -61.78 29.38 38.41
CA THR A 269 -62.40 29.16 39.73
C THR A 269 -62.67 30.48 40.45
N LEU A 270 -61.74 31.44 40.40
CA LEU A 270 -61.91 32.78 40.95
C LEU A 270 -63.03 33.55 40.25
N SER A 271 -63.13 33.48 38.91
CA SER A 271 -64.23 34.07 38.15
C SER A 271 -65.59 33.46 38.52
N ARG A 272 -65.66 32.13 38.67
CA ARG A 272 -66.87 31.43 39.15
C ARG A 272 -67.28 31.89 40.54
N VAL A 273 -66.37 31.86 41.51
CA VAL A 273 -66.64 32.27 42.90
C VAL A 273 -66.99 33.76 42.99
N THR A 274 -66.40 34.61 42.13
CA THR A 274 -66.75 36.04 42.05
C THR A 274 -68.17 36.23 41.50
N SER A 275 -68.57 35.46 40.48
CA SER A 275 -69.94 35.46 39.96
C SER A 275 -70.95 34.99 41.00
N GLU A 276 -70.65 33.89 41.70
CA GLU A 276 -71.46 33.35 42.81
C GLU A 276 -71.60 34.36 43.96
N LYS A 277 -70.51 35.03 44.36
CA LYS A 277 -70.54 36.10 45.37
C LYS A 277 -71.41 37.27 44.92
N ASN A 278 -71.32 37.69 43.66
CA ASN A 278 -72.10 38.81 43.14
C ASN A 278 -73.60 38.45 43.05
N ALA A 279 -73.94 37.22 42.65
CA ALA A 279 -75.32 36.72 42.68
C ALA A 279 -75.87 36.60 44.12
N ALA A 280 -75.04 36.19 45.08
CA ALA A 280 -75.40 36.17 46.50
C ALA A 280 -75.61 37.59 47.07
N LEU A 281 -74.79 38.57 46.67
CA LEU A 281 -74.97 39.98 47.03
C LEU A 281 -76.26 40.57 46.45
N LEU A 282 -76.58 40.27 45.19
CA LEU A 282 -77.86 40.67 44.57
C LEU A 282 -79.05 40.07 45.33
N ARG A 283 -79.04 38.77 45.63
CA ARG A 283 -80.08 38.15 46.47
C ARG A 283 -80.18 38.76 47.87
N ASN A 284 -79.06 39.13 48.48
CA ASN A 284 -79.06 39.77 49.79
C ASN A 284 -79.68 41.19 49.72
N ALA A 285 -79.42 41.94 48.64
CA ALA A 285 -80.10 43.19 48.38
C ALA A 285 -81.61 43.02 48.12
N GLU A 286 -82.02 42.02 47.31
CA GLU A 286 -83.43 41.66 47.08
C GLU A 286 -84.15 41.31 48.40
N ILE A 287 -83.54 40.45 49.23
CA ILE A 287 -84.08 40.05 50.54
C ILE A 287 -84.16 41.26 51.49
N SER A 288 -83.14 42.12 51.51
CA SER A 288 -83.14 43.34 52.32
C SER A 288 -84.24 44.33 51.88
N GLN A 289 -84.48 44.45 50.57
CA GLN A 289 -85.56 45.26 50.01
C GLN A 289 -86.93 44.67 50.37
N GLN A 290 -87.13 43.35 50.19
CA GLN A 290 -88.36 42.66 50.59
C GLN A 290 -88.63 42.79 52.09
N MET A 291 -87.58 42.72 52.93
CA MET A 291 -87.67 42.88 54.37
C MET A 291 -88.11 44.29 54.77
N GLU A 292 -87.55 45.34 54.15
CA GLU A 292 -87.99 46.72 54.44
C GLU A 292 -89.40 47.01 53.90
N ILE A 293 -89.80 46.44 52.74
CA ILE A 293 -91.18 46.51 52.24
C ILE A 293 -92.15 45.85 53.23
N ALA A 294 -91.86 44.63 53.67
CA ALA A 294 -92.70 43.91 54.65
C ALA A 294 -92.77 44.64 56.01
N LYS A 295 -91.70 45.33 56.40
CA LYS A 295 -91.62 46.15 57.62
C LYS A 295 -92.35 47.50 57.48
N GLN A 296 -92.40 48.09 56.29
CA GLN A 296 -93.26 49.23 55.98
C GLN A 296 -94.74 48.83 55.98
N GLU A 297 -95.09 47.68 55.40
CA GLU A 297 -96.44 47.12 55.46
C GLU A 297 -96.88 46.80 56.91
N CYS A 298 -95.99 46.21 57.72
CA CYS A 298 -96.25 45.98 59.14
C CYS A 298 -96.51 47.30 59.89
N ARG A 299 -95.71 48.34 59.66
CA ARG A 299 -95.94 49.70 60.22
C ARG A 299 -97.27 50.31 59.73
N ARG A 300 -97.65 50.07 58.48
CA ARG A 300 -98.92 50.52 57.89
C ARG A 300 -100.11 49.87 58.62
N GLN A 301 -100.01 48.56 58.87
CA GLN A 301 -100.99 47.80 59.65
C GLN A 301 -101.02 48.25 61.12
N ASP A 302 -99.88 48.54 61.76
CA ASP A 302 -99.83 49.15 63.11
C ASP A 302 -100.55 50.50 63.15
N THR A 303 -100.41 51.35 62.12
CA THR A 303 -101.15 52.62 62.05
C THR A 303 -102.64 52.43 61.82
N GLU A 304 -103.07 51.52 60.93
CA GLU A 304 -104.49 51.18 60.75
C GLU A 304 -105.11 50.60 62.02
N MET A 305 -104.39 49.72 62.72
CA MET A 305 -104.77 49.15 64.01
C MET A 305 -104.91 50.26 65.07
N THR A 306 -103.99 51.21 65.11
CA THR A 306 -104.03 52.36 66.02
C THR A 306 -105.22 53.29 65.72
N GLU A 307 -105.52 53.55 64.45
CA GLU A 307 -106.69 54.33 64.04
C GLU A 307 -108.00 53.61 64.39
N LEU A 308 -108.09 52.29 64.19
CA LEU A 308 -109.24 51.49 64.58
C LEU A 308 -109.44 51.46 66.10
N VAL A 309 -108.37 51.31 66.89
CA VAL A 309 -108.42 51.39 68.37
C VAL A 309 -108.89 52.78 68.82
N ASN A 310 -108.33 53.85 68.26
CA ASN A 310 -108.78 55.22 68.56
C ASN A 310 -110.26 55.44 68.21
N LYS A 311 -110.73 54.86 67.10
CA LYS A 311 -112.13 54.94 66.67
C LYS A 311 -113.07 54.11 67.55
N ILE A 312 -112.62 52.97 68.06
CA ILE A 312 -113.35 52.19 69.08
C ILE A 312 -113.50 53.04 70.35
N SER A 313 -112.40 53.59 70.90
CA SER A 313 -112.49 54.41 72.11
C SER A 313 -113.26 55.73 71.94
N ALA A 314 -113.31 56.29 70.74
CA ALA A 314 -114.22 57.40 70.42
C ALA A 314 -115.70 56.96 70.52
N LEU A 315 -116.06 55.83 69.90
CA LEU A 315 -117.41 55.27 69.96
C LEU A 315 -117.82 54.81 71.37
N GLU A 316 -116.88 54.29 72.17
CA GLU A 316 -117.08 53.98 73.60
C GLU A 316 -117.36 55.26 74.41
N GLY A 317 -116.64 56.35 74.10
CA GLY A 317 -116.87 57.68 74.68
C GLY A 317 -118.25 58.24 74.34
N GLU A 318 -118.66 58.17 73.07
CA GLU A 318 -119.98 58.59 72.62
C GLU A 318 -121.10 57.75 73.25
N MET A 319 -120.94 56.42 73.31
CA MET A 319 -121.85 55.50 74.03
C MET A 319 -122.00 55.87 75.50
N LYS A 320 -120.91 56.27 76.17
CA LYS A 320 -120.95 56.71 77.57
C LYS A 320 -121.70 58.03 77.72
N ILE A 321 -121.44 59.00 76.86
CA ILE A 321 -122.14 60.31 76.86
C ILE A 321 -123.65 60.13 76.58
N PHE A 322 -124.02 59.19 75.71
CA PHE A 322 -125.42 58.86 75.45
C PHE A 322 -126.10 58.30 76.70
N LYS A 323 -125.50 57.29 77.35
CA LYS A 323 -126.00 56.70 78.61
C LYS A 323 -126.10 57.71 79.75
N ASP A 324 -125.11 58.60 79.90
CA ASP A 324 -125.13 59.65 80.93
C ASP A 324 -126.25 60.69 80.70
N LYS A 325 -126.66 60.94 79.44
CA LYS A 325 -127.83 61.79 79.13
C LYS A 325 -129.14 61.07 79.43
N GLU A 326 -129.26 59.82 78.99
CA GLU A 326 -130.44 58.99 79.19
C GLU A 326 -130.74 58.80 80.70
N ALA A 327 -129.72 58.44 81.48
CA ALA A 327 -129.82 58.29 82.93
C ALA A 327 -130.28 59.58 83.64
N LYS A 328 -129.76 60.75 83.23
CA LYS A 328 -130.17 62.06 83.79
C LYS A 328 -131.61 62.44 83.45
N SER A 329 -132.11 62.06 82.27
CA SER A 329 -133.52 62.26 81.92
C SER A 329 -134.42 61.46 82.86
N VAL A 330 -134.13 60.16 83.05
CA VAL A 330 -134.88 59.27 83.94
C VAL A 330 -134.82 59.74 85.40
N GLU A 331 -133.66 60.20 85.87
CA GLU A 331 -133.50 60.77 87.21
C GLU A 331 -134.39 62.02 87.42
N GLN A 332 -134.52 62.87 86.40
CA GLN A 332 -135.31 64.09 86.48
C GLN A 332 -136.82 63.82 86.42
N ASP A 333 -137.27 62.86 85.61
CA ASP A 333 -138.68 62.44 85.59
C ASP A 333 -139.12 61.77 86.90
N LEU A 334 -138.23 60.99 87.53
CA LEU A 334 -138.47 60.45 88.88
C LEU A 334 -138.61 61.57 89.94
N LYS A 335 -137.73 62.58 89.90
CA LYS A 335 -137.81 63.75 90.80
C LYS A 335 -139.13 64.53 90.62
N ASN A 336 -139.53 64.80 89.38
CA ASN A 336 -140.82 65.44 89.07
C ASN A 336 -142.01 64.61 89.61
N THR A 337 -141.92 63.28 89.56
CA THR A 337 -142.96 62.37 90.03
C THR A 337 -143.08 62.37 91.56
N ILE A 338 -141.96 62.46 92.29
CA ILE A 338 -141.93 62.51 93.77
C ILE A 338 -142.62 63.78 94.28
N ILE A 339 -142.24 64.96 93.78
CA ILE A 339 -142.79 66.26 94.23
C ILE A 339 -144.33 66.26 94.14
N ARG A 340 -144.87 65.80 93.00
CA ARG A 340 -146.32 65.69 92.76
C ARG A 340 -147.05 64.77 93.75
N LEU A 341 -146.38 63.75 94.28
CA LEU A 341 -146.92 62.85 95.30
C LEU A 341 -146.86 63.48 96.70
N GLU A 342 -145.76 64.18 97.02
CA GLU A 342 -145.62 64.91 98.28
C GLU A 342 -146.70 66.01 98.43
N GLU A 343 -146.94 66.79 97.37
CA GLU A 343 -148.03 67.78 97.32
C GLU A 343 -149.40 67.13 97.62
N GLN A 344 -149.73 66.01 96.97
CA GLN A 344 -150.97 65.25 97.22
C GLN A 344 -151.12 64.79 98.68
N VAL A 345 -150.02 64.41 99.33
CA VAL A 345 -150.00 64.01 100.75
C VAL A 345 -150.20 65.22 101.66
N THR A 346 -149.58 66.37 101.37
CA THR A 346 -149.79 67.58 102.19
C THR A 346 -151.23 68.08 102.10
N GLU A 347 -151.86 68.02 100.93
CA GLU A 347 -153.22 68.52 100.73
C GLU A 347 -154.24 67.67 101.50
N LYS A 348 -154.17 66.33 101.41
CA LYS A 348 -155.03 65.43 102.19
C LYS A 348 -154.82 65.56 103.70
N ASN A 349 -153.59 65.83 104.15
CA ASN A 349 -153.31 66.10 105.57
C ASN A 349 -153.95 67.41 106.08
N LYS A 350 -154.13 68.44 105.23
CA LYS A 350 -154.96 69.61 105.58
C LYS A 350 -156.42 69.20 105.73
N THR A 351 -156.97 68.44 104.78
CA THR A 351 -158.38 68.02 104.78
C THR A 351 -158.73 67.22 106.05
N ILE A 352 -157.85 66.31 106.47
CA ILE A 352 -158.02 65.49 107.69
C ILE A 352 -158.15 66.37 108.94
N LYS A 353 -157.30 67.40 109.10
CA LYS A 353 -157.37 68.32 110.25
C LYS A 353 -158.70 69.09 110.31
N THR A 354 -159.19 69.57 109.16
CA THR A 354 -160.48 70.29 109.09
C THR A 354 -161.67 69.39 109.46
N LEU A 355 -161.64 68.11 109.05
CA LEU A 355 -162.67 67.12 109.38
C LEU A 355 -162.62 66.71 110.85
N GLN A 356 -161.44 66.54 111.42
CA GLN A 356 -161.25 66.20 112.85
C GLN A 356 -161.79 67.29 113.79
N LEU A 357 -161.65 68.57 113.44
CA LEU A 357 -162.16 69.67 114.26
C LEU A 357 -163.69 69.71 114.29
N ARG A 358 -164.35 69.56 113.13
CA ARG A 358 -165.83 69.45 113.04
C ARG A 358 -166.40 68.24 113.80
N LEU A 359 -165.64 67.15 113.90
CA LEU A 359 -166.03 65.95 114.65
C LEU A 359 -166.04 66.15 116.17
N ALA A 360 -165.33 67.16 116.70
CA ALA A 360 -165.28 67.42 118.14
C ALA A 360 -166.56 68.10 118.67
N ASP A 361 -166.98 69.19 118.03
CA ASP A 361 -168.09 70.02 118.54
C ASP A 361 -169.46 69.32 118.45
N ILE A 362 -169.71 68.57 117.38
CA ILE A 362 -170.97 67.84 117.18
C ILE A 362 -171.15 66.76 118.26
N LYS A 363 -170.05 66.13 118.69
CA LYS A 363 -170.03 65.01 119.65
C LYS A 363 -170.46 65.39 121.07
N LYS A 364 -170.52 66.68 121.40
CA LYS A 364 -171.01 67.18 122.71
C LYS A 364 -172.50 67.55 122.70
N THR A 365 -173.09 67.75 121.53
CA THR A 365 -174.45 68.31 121.37
C THR A 365 -175.50 67.23 121.07
N LEU A 366 -175.11 66.12 120.43
CA LEU A 366 -175.96 64.94 120.23
C LEU A 366 -175.46 63.77 121.07
N GLN A 367 -175.88 63.79 122.33
CA GLN A 367 -175.88 62.63 123.21
C GLN A 367 -176.87 61.57 122.66
N GLN A 368 -176.73 60.31 123.11
CA GLN A 368 -177.87 59.39 123.25
C GLN A 368 -178.56 58.86 121.97
N GLU A 369 -177.83 58.38 120.95
CA GLU A 369 -178.38 57.44 119.92
C GLU A 369 -177.30 56.53 119.25
N LEU A 370 -177.64 55.66 118.27
CA LEU A 370 -177.07 54.28 118.10
C LEU A 370 -176.19 53.92 116.86
N ARG A 371 -175.07 53.17 117.10
CA ARG A 371 -174.49 51.95 116.41
C ARG A 371 -174.01 51.84 114.90
N THR A 372 -172.71 51.46 114.68
CA THR A 372 -172.12 50.36 113.78
C THR A 372 -171.59 50.64 112.27
N PRO A 373 -171.07 49.69 111.38
CA PRO A 373 -169.65 49.65 110.78
C PRO A 373 -169.38 49.29 109.21
N GLY A 374 -168.12 49.08 108.66
CA GLY A 374 -167.76 48.77 107.18
C GLY A 374 -166.26 48.30 106.74
N SER A 375 -165.89 48.01 105.42
CA SER A 375 -164.54 47.42 104.90
C SER A 375 -164.15 47.38 103.32
N THR A 376 -162.96 46.80 102.87
CA THR A 376 -162.39 46.32 101.49
C THR A 376 -161.49 47.22 100.52
N ASN A 377 -160.69 46.89 99.42
CA ASN A 377 -159.80 45.84 98.71
C ASN A 377 -159.00 46.48 97.43
N TYR A 378 -158.10 46.06 96.45
CA TYR A 378 -157.30 44.92 95.75
C TYR A 378 -155.94 45.47 95.04
N HIS A 379 -155.11 45.04 93.98
CA HIS A 379 -154.98 44.02 92.83
C HIS A 379 -153.48 43.74 92.22
N THR A 380 -153.19 43.57 90.87
CA THR A 380 -151.97 42.91 90.14
C THR A 380 -151.40 43.61 88.79
N ASP A 381 -150.50 43.27 87.77
CA ASP A 381 -149.71 42.16 86.99
C ASP A 381 -148.50 42.77 86.06
N ILE A 382 -147.66 42.33 85.02
CA ILE A 382 -147.05 41.20 84.12
C ILE A 382 -145.81 41.75 83.18
N GLN A 383 -144.92 41.28 82.19
CA GLN A 383 -144.59 40.21 81.11
C GLN A 383 -143.04 39.87 80.66
N GLU A 384 -142.57 39.69 79.35
CA GLU A 384 -141.44 38.75 78.81
C GLU A 384 -140.51 38.99 77.45
N ASN A 385 -139.45 38.12 77.10
CA ASN A 385 -138.70 37.65 75.77
C ASN A 385 -137.38 38.31 75.05
N ASN A 386 -136.46 37.87 74.07
CA ASN A 386 -135.72 36.67 73.34
C ASN A 386 -134.52 37.14 72.30
N SER A 387 -133.60 36.57 71.37
CA SER A 387 -132.95 35.30 70.72
C SER A 387 -131.67 35.46 69.68
N ALA A 388 -130.87 34.44 69.10
CA ALA A 388 -129.63 34.49 68.10
C ALA A 388 -129.01 33.11 67.47
N ALA A 389 -127.93 32.76 66.59
CA ALA A 389 -126.95 33.19 65.44
C ALA A 389 -125.93 32.05 64.77
N VAL A 390 -125.13 32.15 63.60
CA VAL A 390 -124.21 31.08 62.86
C VAL A 390 -123.28 31.54 61.56
N LEU A 391 -122.38 30.90 60.66
CA LEU A 391 -121.09 30.01 60.49
C LEU A 391 -120.28 29.99 59.02
N MET A 392 -119.21 29.14 58.63
CA MET A 392 -118.12 29.35 57.49
C MET A 392 -117.53 28.23 56.38
N PRO A 393 -116.19 27.91 55.96
CA PRO A 393 -115.58 27.69 54.52
C PRO A 393 -114.53 26.49 54.05
N SER A 394 -113.81 26.43 52.83
CA SER A 394 -112.82 25.33 52.25
C SER A 394 -111.85 25.51 50.93
N HIS A 395 -110.92 24.56 50.43
CA HIS A 395 -109.83 24.66 49.28
C HIS A 395 -109.16 23.36 48.50
N THR A 396 -108.28 23.40 47.38
CA THR A 396 -107.63 22.24 46.52
C THR A 396 -106.35 22.40 45.50
N SER A 397 -105.64 21.35 44.86
CA SER A 397 -104.50 21.37 43.73
C SER A 397 -103.86 20.03 43.03
N THR A 398 -102.96 19.97 41.93
CA THR A 398 -102.26 18.71 41.24
C THR A 398 -100.96 18.77 40.21
N LYS A 399 -100.49 17.71 39.39
CA LYS A 399 -99.10 17.47 38.65
C LYS A 399 -98.88 16.26 37.56
N GLN A 400 -97.75 15.99 36.76
CA GLN A 400 -97.34 14.68 36.00
C GLN A 400 -95.90 14.50 35.19
N HIS A 401 -95.51 13.35 34.49
CA HIS A 401 -94.16 13.03 33.74
C HIS A 401 -93.97 11.67 32.83
N SER A 402 -93.01 11.46 31.81
CA SER A 402 -92.45 10.12 31.21
C SER A 402 -91.25 10.05 30.09
N ILE A 403 -90.77 8.85 29.59
CA ILE A 403 -89.58 8.46 28.64
C ILE A 403 -89.75 7.10 27.81
N ARG A 404 -88.93 6.35 26.96
CA ARG A 404 -87.56 6.23 26.23
C ARG A 404 -87.54 5.09 25.10
N LYS A 405 -86.59 5.00 24.07
CA LYS A 405 -86.16 3.72 23.33
C LYS A 405 -84.75 3.67 22.59
N ASP A 406 -84.37 2.57 21.87
CA ASP A 406 -82.97 2.10 21.50
C ASP A 406 -82.88 1.04 20.32
N ASP A 407 -81.74 0.87 19.58
CA ASP A 407 -81.40 -0.27 18.63
C ASP A 407 -79.99 -0.17 17.91
N ASP A 408 -79.03 -1.13 18.04
CA ASP A 408 -77.88 -1.45 17.08
C ASP A 408 -76.88 -2.56 17.61
N ASP A 409 -76.90 -3.84 17.19
CA ASP A 409 -75.95 -4.87 17.74
C ASP A 409 -75.64 -6.17 16.91
N ILE A 410 -75.65 -6.15 15.57
CA ILE A 410 -75.49 -7.39 14.76
C ILE A 410 -74.04 -7.60 14.20
N ASN A 411 -73.23 -6.55 14.10
CA ASN A 411 -72.05 -6.56 13.20
C ASN A 411 -70.79 -7.28 13.74
N PHE A 412 -70.54 -7.26 15.06
CA PHE A 412 -69.24 -7.67 15.62
C PHE A 412 -68.94 -9.17 15.55
N LYS A 413 -69.96 -10.04 15.55
CA LYS A 413 -69.78 -11.50 15.69
C LYS A 413 -69.14 -12.14 14.45
N TYR A 414 -69.48 -11.66 13.25
CA TYR A 414 -68.89 -12.14 12.00
C TYR A 414 -67.54 -11.50 11.70
N LEU A 415 -67.40 -10.19 11.98
CA LEU A 415 -66.16 -9.44 11.78
C LEU A 415 -64.96 -10.11 12.46
N LYS A 416 -65.10 -10.54 13.72
CA LYS A 416 -64.05 -11.25 14.47
C LYS A 416 -63.60 -12.55 13.77
N HIS A 417 -64.51 -13.31 13.18
CA HIS A 417 -64.18 -14.57 12.51
C HIS A 417 -63.46 -14.32 11.17
N VAL A 418 -63.91 -13.34 10.38
CA VAL A 418 -63.27 -12.98 9.10
C VAL A 418 -61.85 -12.43 9.31
N LEU A 419 -61.64 -11.57 10.32
CA LEU A 419 -60.30 -11.09 10.71
C LEU A 419 -59.37 -12.22 11.16
N ILE A 420 -59.83 -13.12 12.03
CA ILE A 420 -59.01 -14.28 12.46
C ILE A 420 -58.66 -15.17 11.28
N LYS A 421 -59.62 -15.46 10.38
CA LYS A 421 -59.34 -16.25 9.17
C LYS A 421 -58.33 -15.54 8.26
N PHE A 422 -58.52 -14.24 7.98
CA PHE A 422 -57.58 -13.46 7.15
C PHE A 422 -56.14 -13.49 7.70
N LEU A 423 -55.96 -13.43 9.02
CA LEU A 423 -54.65 -13.47 9.68
C LEU A 423 -54.03 -14.87 9.83
N THR A 424 -54.75 -15.95 9.51
CA THR A 424 -54.30 -17.35 9.71
C THR A 424 -54.44 -18.25 8.48
N SER A 425 -55.15 -17.81 7.44
CA SER A 425 -55.21 -18.46 6.13
C SER A 425 -53.86 -18.36 5.41
N ARG A 426 -53.63 -19.29 4.48
CA ARG A 426 -52.46 -19.23 3.57
C ARG A 426 -52.57 -18.03 2.63
N GLU A 427 -51.43 -17.62 2.08
CA GLU A 427 -51.25 -16.34 1.39
C GLU A 427 -52.17 -16.20 0.17
N TYR A 428 -52.41 -17.27 -0.59
CA TYR A 428 -53.35 -17.28 -1.72
C TYR A 428 -54.83 -17.16 -1.29
N GLU A 429 -55.19 -17.65 -0.10
CA GLU A 429 -56.55 -17.52 0.46
C GLU A 429 -56.78 -16.12 1.01
N ALA A 430 -55.74 -15.53 1.62
CA ALA A 430 -55.77 -14.17 2.15
C ALA A 430 -56.08 -13.15 1.04
N GLN A 431 -55.52 -13.29 -0.17
CA GLN A 431 -55.85 -12.43 -1.32
C GLN A 431 -57.37 -12.37 -1.60
N HIS A 432 -58.05 -13.51 -1.59
CA HIS A 432 -59.49 -13.57 -1.84
C HIS A 432 -60.34 -13.03 -0.67
N LEU A 433 -59.79 -12.96 0.54
CA LEU A 433 -60.46 -12.44 1.73
C LEU A 433 -60.36 -10.91 1.89
N ILE A 434 -59.40 -10.23 1.24
CA ILE A 434 -59.21 -8.76 1.34
C ILE A 434 -60.53 -8.00 1.09
N ARG A 435 -61.22 -8.34 0.00
CA ARG A 435 -62.49 -7.68 -0.40
C ARG A 435 -63.64 -7.89 0.60
N ALA A 436 -63.63 -9.02 1.32
CA ALA A 436 -64.59 -9.28 2.40
C ALA A 436 -64.25 -8.49 3.68
N VAL A 437 -62.97 -8.37 4.02
CA VAL A 437 -62.48 -7.53 5.13
C VAL A 437 -62.79 -6.05 4.86
N SER A 438 -62.48 -5.56 3.65
CA SER A 438 -62.79 -4.19 3.19
C SER A 438 -64.28 -3.86 3.33
N THR A 439 -65.16 -4.73 2.83
CA THR A 439 -66.62 -4.54 2.92
C THR A 439 -67.13 -4.51 4.36
N LEU A 440 -66.60 -5.35 5.26
CA LEU A 440 -67.04 -5.42 6.66
C LEU A 440 -66.48 -4.29 7.54
N LEU A 441 -65.29 -3.78 7.24
CA LEU A 441 -64.66 -2.66 7.97
C LEU A 441 -64.91 -1.29 7.34
N LYS A 442 -65.50 -1.23 6.14
CA LYS A 442 -65.71 -0.01 5.34
C LYS A 442 -64.40 0.72 5.03
N PHE A 443 -63.37 -0.02 4.62
CA PHE A 443 -62.10 0.55 4.20
C PHE A 443 -62.25 1.46 2.97
N SER A 444 -61.38 2.45 2.85
CA SER A 444 -61.26 3.25 1.63
C SER A 444 -60.59 2.44 0.49
N PRO A 445 -60.75 2.84 -0.78
CA PRO A 445 -60.04 2.21 -1.90
C PRO A 445 -58.52 2.23 -1.74
N GLU A 446 -57.97 3.25 -1.08
CA GLU A 446 -56.55 3.39 -0.77
C GLU A 446 -56.10 2.42 0.32
N GLU A 447 -56.93 2.19 1.34
CA GLU A 447 -56.67 1.21 2.41
C GLU A 447 -56.75 -0.24 1.90
N GLU A 448 -57.73 -0.56 1.06
CA GLU A 448 -57.83 -1.87 0.39
C GLU A 448 -56.63 -2.11 -0.54
N LYS A 449 -56.19 -1.08 -1.27
CA LYS A 449 -54.99 -1.14 -2.12
C LYS A 449 -53.70 -1.34 -1.31
N LEU A 450 -53.55 -0.64 -0.18
CA LEU A 450 -52.39 -0.81 0.72
C LEU A 450 -52.32 -2.24 1.31
N LEU A 451 -53.48 -2.85 1.60
CA LEU A 451 -53.58 -4.26 2.01
C LEU A 451 -53.15 -5.23 0.91
N HIS A 452 -53.60 -5.00 -0.33
CA HIS A 452 -53.14 -5.77 -1.49
C HIS A 452 -51.61 -5.68 -1.68
N GLU A 453 -51.06 -4.46 -1.73
CA GLU A 453 -49.61 -4.24 -1.87
C GLU A 453 -48.80 -4.86 -0.73
N THR A 454 -49.32 -4.83 0.50
CA THR A 454 -48.64 -5.41 1.68
C THR A 454 -48.63 -6.94 1.64
N LEU A 455 -49.67 -7.56 1.09
CA LEU A 455 -49.74 -9.01 0.93
C LEU A 455 -48.88 -9.49 -0.25
N GLU A 456 -48.90 -8.76 -1.37
CA GLU A 456 -48.05 -9.03 -2.54
C GLU A 456 -46.55 -8.86 -2.20
N TRP A 457 -46.20 -7.84 -1.39
CA TRP A 457 -44.86 -7.68 -0.85
C TRP A 457 -44.39 -8.89 -0.02
N ARG A 458 -45.29 -9.50 0.77
CA ARG A 458 -44.98 -10.73 1.52
C ARG A 458 -44.79 -11.96 0.63
N MET A 459 -45.34 -11.97 -0.57
CA MET A 459 -45.18 -13.07 -1.55
C MET A 459 -43.91 -12.95 -2.40
N SER A 460 -43.39 -11.74 -2.62
CA SER A 460 -42.33 -11.46 -3.61
C SER A 460 -41.01 -11.05 -2.97
N TRP A 461 -40.00 -11.92 -3.07
CA TRP A 461 -38.63 -11.71 -2.53
C TRP A 461 -37.96 -10.39 -2.98
N PHE A 462 -38.36 -9.84 -4.13
CA PHE A 462 -37.81 -8.61 -4.72
C PHE A 462 -38.77 -7.42 -4.74
N ALA A 463 -39.95 -7.51 -4.11
CA ALA A 463 -40.88 -6.39 -4.07
C ALA A 463 -40.39 -5.30 -3.08
N PRO A 464 -40.54 -4.00 -3.41
CA PRO A 464 -40.28 -2.93 -2.46
C PRO A 464 -41.37 -2.89 -1.39
N LYS A 465 -40.98 -2.66 -0.13
CA LYS A 465 -41.93 -2.56 1.00
C LYS A 465 -42.91 -1.38 0.81
N PRO A 466 -44.24 -1.59 0.89
CA PRO A 466 -45.21 -0.53 0.70
C PRO A 466 -45.05 0.61 1.71
N ARG A 467 -45.26 1.84 1.25
CA ARG A 467 -45.17 3.04 2.07
C ARG A 467 -46.49 3.30 2.78
N VAL A 468 -46.66 2.68 3.94
CA VAL A 468 -47.72 3.04 4.91
C VAL A 468 -47.60 4.54 5.21
N ALA A 469 -48.66 5.30 4.98
CA ALA A 469 -48.68 6.73 5.25
C ALA A 469 -48.57 7.03 6.76
N ASN A 470 -48.05 8.21 7.11
CA ASN A 470 -47.65 8.56 8.48
C ASN A 470 -48.83 8.75 9.46
N GLY A 471 -49.47 7.66 9.88
CA GLY A 471 -50.38 7.60 11.02
C GLY A 471 -49.61 7.58 12.35
N GLN A 472 -50.12 8.29 13.37
CA GLN A 472 -49.39 8.69 14.58
C GLN A 472 -49.05 7.57 15.60
N LEU A 473 -49.08 6.29 15.21
CA LEU A 473 -48.85 5.14 16.12
C LEU A 473 -47.82 4.10 15.62
N ALA A 474 -47.13 4.36 14.50
CA ALA A 474 -46.21 3.40 13.88
C ALA A 474 -44.77 3.47 14.44
N THR A 475 -44.52 2.89 15.62
CA THR A 475 -43.16 2.69 16.15
C THR A 475 -42.48 1.46 15.51
N SER A 476 -41.58 1.70 14.54
CA SER A 476 -40.78 0.63 13.94
C SER A 476 -39.62 0.21 14.86
N ILE A 477 -39.81 -0.87 15.62
CA ILE A 477 -38.72 -1.52 16.37
C ILE A 477 -37.85 -2.32 15.38
N PRO A 478 -36.53 -2.07 15.28
CA PRO A 478 -35.64 -2.90 14.48
C PRO A 478 -35.40 -4.27 15.14
N PRO A 479 -35.10 -5.33 14.38
CA PRO A 479 -34.75 -6.63 14.95
C PRO A 479 -33.40 -6.58 15.67
N SER A 480 -33.29 -7.40 16.72
CA SER A 480 -32.03 -7.82 17.35
C SER A 480 -31.61 -9.19 16.84
#